data_AF-A0A437AQU5-F1
#
_entry.id   AF-A0A437AQU5-F1
#
_cell.length_a   1.000
_cell.length_b   1.000
_cell.length_c   1.000
_cell.angle_alpha   90.00
_cell.angle_beta   90.00
_cell.angle_gamma   90.00
#
_symmetry.space_group_name_H-M   'P 1'
#
loop_
_entity.id
_entity.type
_entity.pdbx_description
1 polymer ?
#
loop_
_entity_poly.entity_id
_entity_poly.type
_entity_poly.pdbx_seq_one_letter_code
_entity_poly.pdbx_strand_id
1 'polypeptide(L)'
;MYKINYEEIEEKIKNINNLIIIPHKDSMEETVLIYDFIEKINPNINKVIFSPTEIICKTKIYDEYDLLIVFSPLCYIHTPKNVIKIYKNEELILDDKKFYIFDSTFESILEKEVEKECKINVTEENKVEDLIVVTHSQQFYNYFSYIFNNTKPYFEKIKIFDKTDFLMKRICLFDKIKSQKRFGIFFTNVEFKEKADKLKNFLENRKKEVVLIYLKEVSLERLIAFEYLEIIVVIDCPFFIYFDYNSHIPVITPFELVQSFKKEWEGDFEINEFNFDNLDEEIIEKNEETRLVLPVKYNSVEYFREGMYDEDIHNGITGTPSNYKMKE
;
A
#
# COMPACT_ATOMS: atom_id res chain seq x y z
N MET A 1 24.21 7.68 -12.28
CA MET A 1 24.73 6.37 -12.71
C MET A 1 24.74 5.46 -11.49
N TYR A 2 24.20 4.26 -11.60
CA TYR A 2 24.11 3.33 -10.48
C TYR A 2 25.44 2.61 -10.22
N LYS A 3 25.75 2.35 -8.95
CA LYS A 3 26.92 1.56 -8.55
C LYS A 3 26.50 0.11 -8.36
N ILE A 4 26.93 -0.75 -9.29
CA ILE A 4 26.59 -2.18 -9.28
C ILE A 4 27.79 -2.96 -8.73
N ASN A 5 27.57 -3.73 -7.66
CA ASN A 5 28.57 -4.64 -7.11
C ASN A 5 28.39 -6.04 -7.70
N TYR A 6 29.03 -6.29 -8.85
CA TYR A 6 28.92 -7.57 -9.55
C TYR A 6 29.49 -8.76 -8.75
N GLU A 7 30.49 -8.53 -7.89
CA GLU A 7 31.08 -9.57 -7.04
C GLU A 7 30.06 -10.08 -5.99
N GLU A 8 29.33 -9.15 -5.35
CA GLU A 8 28.28 -9.51 -4.40
C GLU A 8 27.13 -10.26 -5.08
N ILE A 9 26.74 -9.81 -6.29
CA ILE A 9 25.72 -10.49 -7.08
C ILE A 9 26.19 -11.91 -7.39
N GLU A 10 27.41 -12.09 -7.90
CA GLU A 10 27.97 -13.40 -8.22
C GLU A 10 27.98 -14.34 -6.99
N GLU A 11 28.38 -13.85 -5.82
CA GLU A 11 28.41 -14.66 -4.60
C GLU A 11 27.01 -15.16 -4.21
N LYS A 12 26.01 -14.26 -4.22
CA LYS A 12 24.65 -14.57 -3.77
C LYS A 12 23.84 -15.40 -4.76
N ILE A 13 24.18 -15.40 -6.06
CA ILE A 13 23.44 -16.18 -7.07
C ILE A 13 23.89 -17.65 -7.18
N LYS A 14 24.97 -18.08 -6.49
CA LYS A 14 25.52 -19.44 -6.64
C LYS A 14 24.59 -20.56 -6.17
N ASN A 15 23.75 -20.30 -5.16
CA ASN A 15 22.94 -21.31 -4.49
C ASN A 15 21.44 -20.95 -4.44
N ILE A 16 20.93 -20.23 -5.43
CA ILE A 16 19.53 -19.83 -5.50
C ILE A 16 18.86 -20.38 -6.77
N ASN A 17 17.54 -20.48 -6.73
CA ASN A 17 16.73 -20.93 -7.86
C ASN A 17 15.88 -19.79 -8.44
N ASN A 18 15.38 -18.89 -7.59
CA ASN A 18 14.45 -17.83 -7.97
C ASN A 18 15.02 -16.45 -7.64
N LEU A 19 15.26 -15.66 -8.68
CA LEU A 19 15.75 -14.30 -8.58
C LEU A 19 14.74 -13.33 -9.17
N ILE A 20 14.46 -12.25 -8.43
CA ILE A 20 13.63 -11.16 -8.91
C ILE A 20 14.47 -9.89 -9.01
N ILE A 21 14.41 -9.21 -10.16
CA ILE A 21 15.03 -7.91 -10.37
C ILE A 21 13.91 -6.87 -10.46
N ILE A 22 13.95 -5.86 -9.58
CA ILE A 22 12.96 -4.78 -9.55
C ILE A 22 13.62 -3.46 -9.94
N PRO A 23 13.43 -3.00 -11.18
CA PRO A 23 14.01 -1.75 -11.65
C PRO A 23 13.35 -0.53 -11.00
N HIS A 24 14.09 0.57 -11.00
CA HIS A 24 13.53 1.91 -10.91
C HIS A 24 13.33 2.46 -12.33
N LYS A 25 12.50 3.49 -12.50
CA LYS A 25 12.11 4.02 -13.83
C LYS A 25 13.32 4.43 -14.69
N ASP A 26 14.41 4.87 -14.07
CA ASP A 26 15.64 5.34 -14.72
C ASP A 26 16.79 4.32 -14.66
N SER A 27 16.55 3.08 -14.22
CA SER A 27 17.58 2.04 -14.07
C SER A 27 17.45 0.89 -15.06
N MET A 28 16.69 1.09 -16.15
CA MET A 28 16.38 0.01 -17.10
C MET A 28 17.62 -0.50 -17.83
N GLU A 29 18.56 0.39 -18.18
CA GLU A 29 19.81 -0.01 -18.84
C GLU A 29 20.66 -0.88 -17.92
N GLU A 30 20.84 -0.47 -16.67
CA GLU A 30 21.56 -1.25 -15.66
C GLU A 30 20.87 -2.58 -15.34
N THR A 31 19.55 -2.61 -15.38
CA THR A 31 18.76 -3.84 -15.19
C THR A 31 19.08 -4.89 -16.26
N VAL A 32 19.19 -4.46 -17.52
CA VAL A 32 19.58 -5.35 -18.63
C VAL A 32 21.00 -5.87 -18.44
N LEU A 33 21.95 -5.00 -18.04
CA LEU A 33 23.33 -5.40 -17.78
C LEU A 33 23.44 -6.44 -16.65
N ILE A 34 22.70 -6.24 -15.56
CA ILE A 34 22.64 -7.22 -14.45
C ILE A 34 22.04 -8.54 -14.93
N TYR A 35 20.94 -8.49 -15.69
CA TYR A 35 20.30 -9.68 -16.24
C TYR A 35 21.27 -10.51 -17.10
N ASP A 36 21.94 -9.87 -18.06
CA ASP A 36 22.92 -10.51 -18.95
C ASP A 36 24.11 -11.09 -18.18
N PHE A 37 24.53 -10.42 -17.09
CA PHE A 37 25.59 -10.90 -16.21
C PHE A 37 25.17 -12.19 -15.49
N ILE A 38 23.98 -12.23 -14.91
CA ILE A 38 23.47 -13.41 -14.20
C ILE A 38 23.28 -14.58 -15.15
N GLU A 39 22.75 -14.34 -16.36
CA GLU A 39 22.57 -15.37 -17.39
C GLU A 39 23.89 -16.06 -17.76
N LYS A 40 25.00 -15.32 -17.81
CA LYS A 40 26.33 -15.87 -18.10
C LYS A 40 26.89 -16.74 -16.97
N ILE A 41 26.61 -16.38 -15.72
CA ILE A 41 27.19 -17.05 -14.54
C ILE A 41 26.36 -18.26 -14.10
N ASN A 42 25.04 -18.08 -14.04
CA ASN A 42 24.11 -19.13 -13.63
C ASN A 42 22.85 -19.10 -14.50
N PRO A 43 22.90 -19.72 -15.71
CA PRO A 43 21.78 -19.71 -16.65
C PRO A 43 20.55 -20.46 -16.12
N ASN A 44 20.74 -21.38 -15.17
CA ASN A 44 19.66 -22.21 -14.63
C ASN A 44 18.77 -21.48 -13.62
N ILE A 45 19.12 -20.27 -13.19
CA ILE A 45 18.26 -19.47 -12.29
C ILE A 45 17.02 -19.01 -13.05
N ASN A 46 15.87 -19.22 -12.43
CA ASN A 46 14.62 -18.59 -12.83
C ASN A 46 14.68 -17.09 -12.48
N LYS A 47 14.72 -16.26 -13.53
CA LYS A 47 14.88 -14.80 -13.41
C LYS A 47 13.61 -14.11 -13.85
N VAL A 48 13.08 -13.24 -13.01
CA VAL A 48 11.92 -12.42 -13.34
C VAL A 48 12.25 -10.93 -13.16
N ILE A 49 11.99 -10.14 -14.19
CA ILE A 49 12.08 -8.68 -14.12
C ILE A 49 10.68 -8.13 -13.86
N PHE A 50 10.54 -7.33 -12.81
CA PHE A 50 9.26 -6.71 -12.46
C PHE A 50 9.11 -5.36 -13.17
N SER A 51 7.87 -4.87 -13.24
CA SER A 51 7.63 -3.48 -13.64
C SER A 51 8.32 -2.53 -12.66
N PRO A 52 8.80 -1.36 -13.11
CA PRO A 52 9.37 -0.37 -12.22
C PRO A 52 8.40 0.07 -11.14
N THR A 53 8.90 0.16 -9.91
CA THR A 53 8.11 0.56 -8.73
C THR A 53 8.85 1.60 -7.90
N GLU A 54 8.15 2.55 -7.30
CA GLU A 54 8.77 3.61 -6.49
C GLU A 54 9.19 3.15 -5.09
N ILE A 55 8.51 2.15 -4.54
CA ILE A 55 8.82 1.54 -3.24
C ILE A 55 8.61 0.03 -3.33
N ILE A 56 9.51 -0.72 -2.70
CA ILE A 56 9.49 -2.18 -2.61
C ILE A 56 8.96 -2.60 -1.25
N CYS A 57 7.86 -3.34 -1.22
CA CYS A 57 7.22 -3.79 0.02
C CYS A 57 7.03 -5.30 0.01
N LYS A 58 7.40 -5.97 1.12
CA LYS A 58 7.30 -7.42 1.23
C LYS A 58 5.87 -7.91 0.96
N THR A 59 4.86 -7.19 1.45
CA THR A 59 3.44 -7.57 1.27
C THR A 59 2.95 -7.46 -0.18
N LYS A 60 3.71 -6.80 -1.06
CA LYS A 60 3.39 -6.63 -2.49
C LYS A 60 4.16 -7.58 -3.40
N ILE A 61 5.27 -8.13 -2.93
CA ILE A 61 6.09 -9.07 -3.68
C ILE A 61 5.46 -10.47 -3.55
N TYR A 62 5.87 -11.41 -4.39
CA TYR A 62 5.50 -12.82 -4.22
C TYR A 62 6.28 -13.42 -3.05
N ASP A 63 5.71 -14.40 -2.36
CA ASP A 63 6.38 -15.01 -1.21
C ASP A 63 7.52 -15.96 -1.62
N GLU A 64 7.51 -16.42 -2.88
CA GLU A 64 8.49 -17.36 -3.41
C GLU A 64 9.59 -16.63 -4.20
N TYR A 65 10.61 -16.15 -3.49
CA TYR A 65 11.87 -15.70 -4.09
C TYR A 65 13.03 -16.04 -3.15
N ASP A 66 14.21 -16.29 -3.71
CA ASP A 66 15.42 -16.54 -2.93
C ASP A 66 16.23 -15.25 -2.74
N LEU A 67 16.25 -14.40 -3.77
CA LEU A 67 17.00 -13.15 -3.81
C LEU A 67 16.23 -12.06 -4.58
N LEU A 68 16.28 -10.84 -4.06
CA LEU A 68 15.81 -9.62 -4.74
C LEU A 68 16.98 -8.73 -5.09
N ILE A 69 17.03 -8.23 -6.32
CA ILE A 69 17.92 -7.12 -6.71
C ILE A 69 17.05 -5.92 -6.98
N VAL A 70 17.24 -4.84 -6.23
CA VAL A 70 16.34 -3.68 -6.26
C VAL A 70 17.09 -2.37 -6.42
N PHE A 71 16.50 -1.46 -7.19
CA PHE A 71 16.99 -0.09 -7.38
C PHE A 71 16.20 0.95 -6.60
N SER A 72 15.02 0.56 -6.10
CA SER A 72 14.08 1.45 -5.42
C SER A 72 14.14 1.29 -3.91
N PRO A 73 13.72 2.32 -3.15
CA PRO A 73 13.58 2.26 -1.70
C PRO A 73 12.78 1.06 -1.21
N LEU A 74 13.22 0.48 -0.09
CA LEU A 74 12.48 -0.54 0.65
C LEU A 74 11.47 0.11 1.59
N CYS A 75 10.33 -0.55 1.77
CA CYS A 75 9.35 -0.21 2.78
C CYS A 75 9.93 -0.41 4.19
N TYR A 76 9.73 0.57 5.07
CA TYR A 76 10.21 0.54 6.46
C TYR A 76 9.33 -0.33 7.37
N ILE A 77 8.06 -0.51 7.01
CA ILE A 77 7.11 -1.30 7.81
C ILE A 77 7.24 -2.79 7.45
N HIS A 78 7.29 -3.10 6.16
CA HIS A 78 7.35 -4.48 5.67
C HIS A 78 8.57 -4.67 4.77
N THR A 79 9.75 -4.66 5.38
CA THR A 79 11.02 -4.79 4.66
C THR A 79 11.20 -6.22 4.11
N PRO A 80 11.45 -6.38 2.79
CA PRO A 80 11.77 -7.69 2.22
C PRO A 80 13.11 -8.23 2.76
N LYS A 81 13.24 -9.56 2.80
CA LYS A 81 14.49 -10.25 3.17
C LYS A 81 15.31 -10.59 1.93
N ASN A 82 16.59 -10.91 2.11
CA ASN A 82 17.52 -11.33 1.05
C ASN A 82 17.51 -10.37 -0.15
N VAL A 83 17.94 -9.14 0.09
CA VAL A 83 17.94 -8.07 -0.91
C VAL A 83 19.38 -7.64 -1.19
N ILE A 84 19.72 -7.47 -2.48
CA ILE A 84 20.85 -6.67 -2.95
C ILE A 84 20.28 -5.33 -3.40
N LYS A 85 20.73 -4.26 -2.74
CA LYS A 85 20.33 -2.90 -3.08
C LYS A 85 21.34 -2.31 -4.06
N ILE A 86 20.86 -1.71 -5.13
CA ILE A 86 21.68 -1.01 -6.10
C ILE A 86 21.54 0.49 -5.87
N TYR A 87 22.64 1.12 -5.49
CA TYR A 87 22.66 2.51 -5.03
C TYR A 87 22.95 3.47 -6.18
N LYS A 88 22.34 4.65 -6.16
CA LYS A 88 22.80 5.77 -7.00
C LYS A 88 24.07 6.33 -6.38
N ASN A 89 25.07 6.61 -7.22
CA ASN A 89 26.25 7.33 -6.78
C ASN A 89 25.92 8.82 -6.71
N GLU A 90 25.54 9.30 -5.53
CA GLU A 90 25.20 10.69 -5.25
C GLU A 90 25.93 11.16 -4.00
N GLU A 91 26.50 12.35 -4.06
CA GLU A 91 27.09 13.03 -2.89
C GLU A 91 26.02 13.90 -2.23
N LEU A 92 25.90 13.77 -0.91
CA LEU A 92 24.96 14.55 -0.11
C LEU A 92 25.73 15.61 0.68
N ILE A 93 25.14 16.81 0.81
CA ILE A 93 25.68 17.90 1.62
C ILE A 93 24.75 18.02 2.83
N LEU A 94 25.21 17.50 3.96
CA LEU A 94 24.44 17.46 5.20
C LEU A 94 24.86 18.60 6.14
N ASP A 95 23.87 19.26 6.73
CA ASP A 95 24.02 20.23 7.81
C ASP A 95 23.82 19.54 9.17
N ASP A 96 24.85 19.54 10.01
CA ASP A 96 24.89 18.94 11.36
C ASP A 96 23.77 19.42 12.29
N LYS A 97 23.13 20.55 12.01
CA LYS A 97 22.07 21.12 12.86
C LYS A 97 20.67 20.62 12.50
N LYS A 98 20.54 19.78 11.47
CA LYS A 98 19.24 19.31 10.97
C LYS A 98 19.10 17.80 11.15
N PHE A 99 17.84 17.36 11.17
CA PHE A 99 17.51 15.94 11.26
C PHE A 99 17.16 15.41 9.87
N TYR A 100 17.68 14.21 9.56
CA TYR A 100 17.49 13.59 8.26
C TYR A 100 16.86 12.20 8.40
N ILE A 101 15.91 11.90 7.53
CA ILE A 101 15.45 10.54 7.27
C ILE A 101 15.90 10.17 5.87
N PHE A 102 16.69 9.11 5.79
CA PHE A 102 17.14 8.56 4.53
C PHE A 102 16.28 7.37 4.18
N ASP A 103 16.00 7.18 2.89
CA ASP A 103 15.51 5.90 2.41
C ASP A 103 16.65 4.87 2.25
N SER A 104 16.28 3.61 1.99
CA SER A 104 17.26 2.52 1.92
C SER A 104 18.24 2.61 0.75
N THR A 105 18.03 3.51 -0.23
CA THR A 105 18.93 3.75 -1.36
C THR A 105 20.10 4.68 -1.01
N PHE A 106 20.16 5.18 0.22
CA PHE A 106 21.25 6.00 0.73
C PHE A 106 22.00 5.38 1.93
N GLU A 107 21.73 4.12 2.28
CA GLU A 107 22.37 3.41 3.42
C GLU A 107 23.91 3.40 3.38
N SER A 108 24.52 3.30 2.19
CA SER A 108 25.99 3.32 2.08
C SER A 108 26.64 4.65 2.48
N ILE A 109 25.85 5.74 2.54
CA ILE A 109 26.29 7.06 3.00
C ILE A 109 26.16 7.15 4.53
N LEU A 110 25.11 6.54 5.10
CA LEU A 110 24.92 6.41 6.55
C LEU A 110 26.13 5.74 7.24
N GLU A 111 26.67 4.67 6.66
CA GLU A 111 27.84 3.97 7.22
C GLU A 111 29.13 4.80 7.23
N LYS A 112 29.23 5.84 6.39
CA LYS A 112 30.43 6.69 6.26
C LYS A 112 30.37 7.98 7.04
N GLU A 113 29.18 8.53 7.26
CA GLU A 113 29.01 9.86 7.87
C GLU A 113 28.23 9.83 9.20
N VAL A 114 27.60 8.70 9.57
CA VAL A 114 26.67 8.61 10.70
C VAL A 114 27.21 7.69 11.81
N GLU A 115 28.30 8.13 12.44
CA GLU A 115 28.56 7.79 13.86
C GLU A 115 27.60 8.56 14.81
N LYS A 116 26.71 9.43 14.28
CA LYS A 116 25.68 10.15 15.04
C LYS A 116 24.29 9.58 14.78
N GLU A 117 23.96 8.53 15.52
CA GLU A 117 22.65 7.89 15.70
C GLU A 117 21.43 8.64 15.11
N CYS A 118 20.98 8.23 13.93
CA CYS A 118 19.59 8.43 13.50
C CYS A 118 18.82 7.11 13.65
N LYS A 119 18.67 6.67 14.91
CA LYS A 119 17.55 5.82 15.30
C LYS A 119 16.46 6.73 15.84
N ILE A 120 15.75 7.42 14.95
CA ILE A 120 14.50 8.08 15.35
C ILE A 120 13.54 6.93 15.66
N ASN A 121 13.43 6.57 16.94
CA ASN A 121 12.31 5.78 17.42
C ASN A 121 11.06 6.59 17.07
N VAL A 122 10.20 6.02 16.23
CA VAL A 122 8.94 6.62 15.73
C VAL A 122 8.02 7.12 16.87
N THR A 123 8.34 6.79 18.12
CA THR A 123 7.62 7.17 19.34
C THR A 123 7.83 8.61 19.83
N GLU A 124 8.75 9.40 19.27
CA GLU A 124 8.97 10.81 19.68
C GLU A 124 8.37 11.81 18.67
N GLU A 125 7.05 11.77 18.51
CA GLU A 125 6.30 12.43 17.42
C GLU A 125 6.31 13.98 17.43
N ASN A 126 6.90 14.67 18.42
CA ASN A 126 6.55 16.07 18.68
C ASN A 126 7.70 17.06 18.94
N LYS A 127 8.97 16.76 18.62
CA LYS A 127 10.08 17.69 18.95
C LYS A 127 11.08 18.02 17.84
N VAL A 128 10.90 17.50 16.63
CA VAL A 128 11.83 17.82 15.52
C VAL A 128 11.27 19.00 14.72
N GLU A 129 11.82 20.20 14.95
CA GLU A 129 11.32 21.45 14.35
C GLU A 129 11.54 21.54 12.83
N ASP A 130 12.42 20.72 12.24
CA ASP A 130 12.64 20.66 10.79
C ASP A 130 13.24 19.30 10.38
N LEU A 131 12.40 18.38 9.91
CA LEU A 131 12.81 17.06 9.46
C LEU A 131 13.03 17.06 7.93
N ILE A 132 14.22 16.68 7.49
CA ILE A 132 14.54 16.57 6.06
C ILE A 132 14.45 15.12 5.61
N VAL A 133 13.63 14.84 4.59
CA VAL A 133 13.54 13.49 4.02
C VAL A 133 14.38 13.42 2.75
N VAL A 134 15.36 12.54 2.76
CA VAL A 134 16.30 12.26 1.67
C VAL A 134 15.80 11.04 0.91
N THR A 135 15.03 11.31 -0.15
CA THR A 135 14.48 10.29 -1.03
C THR A 135 14.21 10.82 -2.43
N HIS A 136 14.32 9.95 -3.43
CA HIS A 136 13.82 10.22 -4.79
C HIS A 136 12.36 9.78 -4.99
N SER A 137 11.76 9.11 -4.00
CA SER A 137 10.40 8.58 -4.07
C SER A 137 9.39 9.54 -3.45
N GLN A 138 8.42 9.98 -4.25
CA GLN A 138 7.33 10.83 -3.76
C GLN A 138 6.49 10.08 -2.71
N GLN A 139 6.24 8.78 -2.93
CA GLN A 139 5.49 7.94 -1.99
C GLN A 139 6.19 7.88 -0.63
N PHE A 140 7.51 7.82 -0.62
CA PHE A 140 8.30 7.74 0.60
C PHE A 140 8.21 9.05 1.38
N TYR A 141 8.41 10.16 0.69
CA TYR A 141 8.26 11.49 1.27
C TYR A 141 6.87 11.70 1.86
N ASN A 142 5.81 11.40 1.08
CA ASN A 142 4.42 11.57 1.50
C ASN A 142 4.10 10.83 2.82
N TYR A 143 4.59 9.60 2.97
CA TYR A 143 4.37 8.82 4.20
C TYR A 143 4.96 9.54 5.43
N PHE A 144 6.21 10.02 5.36
CA PHE A 144 6.84 10.72 6.46
C PHE A 144 6.26 12.11 6.70
N SER A 145 5.89 12.83 5.64
CA SER A 145 5.19 14.13 5.73
C SER A 145 3.81 14.05 6.36
N TYR A 146 3.21 12.86 6.30
CA TYR A 146 1.95 12.59 6.92
C TYR A 146 2.11 12.33 8.43
N ILE A 147 3.11 11.54 8.84
CA ILE A 147 3.40 11.25 10.25
C ILE A 147 3.95 12.49 10.97
N PHE A 148 5.02 13.07 10.43
CA PHE A 148 5.73 14.17 11.07
C PHE A 148 5.23 15.53 10.58
N ASN A 149 5.14 16.48 11.50
CA ASN A 149 4.90 17.87 11.14
C ASN A 149 6.21 18.50 10.63
N ASN A 150 6.12 19.51 9.75
CA ASN A 150 7.26 20.29 9.23
C ASN A 150 8.35 19.47 8.49
N THR A 151 7.94 18.51 7.65
CA THR A 151 8.89 17.79 6.79
C THR A 151 9.25 18.56 5.52
N LYS A 152 10.53 18.58 5.16
CA LYS A 152 11.03 19.19 3.92
C LYS A 152 11.71 18.11 3.06
N PRO A 153 11.47 18.08 1.73
CA PRO A 153 12.22 17.19 0.88
C PRO A 153 13.65 17.70 0.72
N TYR A 154 14.62 16.79 0.66
CA TYR A 154 16.00 17.16 0.34
C TYR A 154 16.15 17.53 -1.15
N PHE A 155 15.48 16.78 -2.03
CA PHE A 155 15.56 16.97 -3.48
C PHE A 155 14.42 17.84 -4.01
N GLU A 156 14.73 18.82 -4.84
CA GLU A 156 13.78 19.79 -5.40
C GLU A 156 12.67 19.17 -6.27
N LYS A 157 12.90 17.98 -6.82
CA LYS A 157 11.92 17.29 -7.68
C LYS A 157 10.72 16.73 -6.90
N ILE A 158 10.86 16.56 -5.58
CA ILE A 158 9.79 16.04 -4.73
C ILE A 158 8.81 17.18 -4.45
N LYS A 159 7.53 16.93 -4.73
CA LYS A 159 6.45 17.87 -4.45
C LYS A 159 6.24 17.93 -2.94
N ILE A 160 6.22 19.14 -2.40
CA ILE A 160 5.94 19.38 -0.98
C ILE A 160 4.52 18.95 -0.68
N PHE A 161 4.35 18.26 0.46
CA PHE A 161 3.06 17.76 0.93
C PHE A 161 2.49 18.75 1.94
N ASP A 162 1.30 19.29 1.65
CA ASP A 162 0.57 20.14 2.59
C ASP A 162 -0.39 19.28 3.41
N LYS A 163 0.00 18.99 4.66
CA LYS A 163 -0.79 18.19 5.60
C LYS A 163 -2.12 18.86 5.95
N THR A 164 -2.19 20.19 5.97
CA THR A 164 -3.43 20.91 6.32
C THR A 164 -4.44 20.80 5.19
N ASP A 165 -4.03 21.12 3.96
CA ASP A 165 -4.88 20.96 2.77
C ASP A 165 -5.33 19.50 2.60
N PHE A 166 -4.41 18.56 2.82
CA PHE A 166 -4.72 17.14 2.83
C PHE A 166 -5.82 16.80 3.84
N LEU A 167 -5.60 17.07 5.13
CA LEU A 167 -6.56 16.73 6.19
C LEU A 167 -7.92 17.41 5.96
N MET A 168 -7.95 18.68 5.55
CA MET A 168 -9.19 19.38 5.23
C MET A 168 -10.00 18.66 4.15
N LYS A 169 -9.36 18.23 3.05
CA LYS A 169 -10.03 17.46 1.99
C LYS A 169 -10.61 16.15 2.50
N ARG A 170 -9.91 15.48 3.43
CA ARG A 170 -10.34 14.19 4.00
C ARG A 170 -11.54 14.37 4.95
N ILE A 171 -11.49 15.34 5.86
CA ILE A 171 -12.57 15.63 6.81
C ILE A 171 -13.87 15.98 6.09
N CYS A 172 -13.80 16.72 4.98
CA CYS A 172 -14.98 17.02 4.16
C CYS A 172 -15.69 15.78 3.62
N LEU A 173 -15.05 14.61 3.61
CA LEU A 173 -15.70 13.35 3.23
C LEU A 173 -16.53 12.73 4.36
N PHE A 174 -16.35 13.11 5.63
CA PHE A 174 -16.97 12.41 6.76
C PHE A 174 -18.50 12.41 6.69
N ASP A 175 -19.11 13.56 6.44
CA ASP A 175 -20.57 13.66 6.29
C ASP A 175 -21.09 12.88 5.06
N LYS A 176 -20.29 12.86 3.99
CA LYS A 176 -20.60 12.07 2.79
C LYS A 176 -20.55 10.58 3.11
N ILE A 177 -19.58 10.11 3.89
CA ILE A 177 -19.42 8.70 4.29
C ILE A 177 -20.62 8.23 5.11
N LYS A 178 -21.02 8.98 6.16
CA LYS A 178 -22.17 8.62 7.03
C LYS A 178 -23.44 8.33 6.23
N SER A 179 -23.69 9.13 5.20
CA SER A 179 -24.93 9.06 4.39
C SER A 179 -24.95 7.95 3.35
N GLN A 180 -23.80 7.36 2.97
CA GLN A 180 -23.74 6.29 1.98
C GLN A 180 -24.25 4.96 2.55
N LYS A 181 -24.72 4.07 1.67
CA LYS A 181 -25.26 2.75 2.01
C LYS A 181 -24.37 1.61 1.55
N ARG A 182 -23.62 1.77 0.46
CA ARG A 182 -22.91 0.69 -0.23
C ARG A 182 -21.40 0.86 -0.16
N PHE A 183 -20.73 -0.08 0.49
CA PHE A 183 -19.30 -0.04 0.79
C PHE A 183 -18.56 -1.24 0.21
N GLY A 184 -17.40 -1.00 -0.39
CA GLY A 184 -16.44 -2.04 -0.72
C GLY A 184 -15.20 -1.90 0.15
N ILE A 185 -14.85 -2.95 0.88
CA ILE A 185 -13.63 -2.99 1.69
C ILE A 185 -12.61 -3.85 0.94
N PHE A 186 -11.58 -3.18 0.44
CA PHE A 186 -10.48 -3.77 -0.31
C PHE A 186 -9.31 -3.98 0.63
N PHE A 187 -8.75 -5.18 0.62
CA PHE A 187 -7.53 -5.47 1.38
C PHE A 187 -6.52 -6.20 0.50
N THR A 188 -5.25 -5.86 0.68
CA THR A 188 -4.19 -6.25 -0.26
C THR A 188 -3.36 -7.42 0.21
N ASN A 189 -3.45 -7.75 1.50
CA ASN A 189 -2.75 -8.86 2.12
C ASN A 189 -3.72 -9.60 3.06
N VAL A 190 -3.59 -10.93 3.13
CA VAL A 190 -4.43 -11.77 3.99
C VAL A 190 -4.29 -11.38 5.47
N GLU A 191 -3.14 -10.84 5.88
CA GLU A 191 -2.93 -10.28 7.23
C GLU A 191 -3.94 -9.17 7.59
N PHE A 192 -4.48 -8.47 6.59
CA PHE A 192 -5.49 -7.43 6.80
C PHE A 192 -6.93 -7.95 6.85
N LYS A 193 -7.17 -9.25 6.65
CA LYS A 193 -8.51 -9.84 6.67
C LYS A 193 -9.24 -9.58 7.99
N GLU A 194 -8.56 -9.76 9.13
CA GLU A 194 -9.18 -9.52 10.44
C GLU A 194 -9.64 -8.06 10.61
N LYS A 195 -8.85 -7.09 10.12
CA LYS A 195 -9.24 -5.67 10.13
C LYS A 195 -10.44 -5.44 9.22
N ALA A 196 -10.45 -6.03 8.03
CA ALA A 196 -11.56 -5.93 7.08
C ALA A 196 -12.87 -6.52 7.67
N ASP A 197 -12.79 -7.67 8.33
CA ASP A 197 -13.93 -8.32 8.99
C ASP A 197 -14.50 -7.45 10.12
N LYS A 198 -13.64 -6.80 10.92
CA LYS A 198 -14.08 -5.85 11.97
C LYS A 198 -14.86 -4.68 11.38
N LEU A 199 -14.37 -4.09 10.28
CA LEU A 199 -15.04 -2.97 9.61
C LEU A 199 -16.35 -3.41 8.94
N LYS A 200 -16.39 -4.62 8.36
CA LYS A 200 -17.62 -5.20 7.82
C LYS A 200 -18.69 -5.31 8.90
N ASN A 201 -18.36 -5.95 10.02
CA ASN A 201 -19.30 -6.10 11.14
C ASN A 201 -19.77 -4.74 11.67
N PHE A 202 -18.87 -3.76 11.76
CA PHE A 202 -19.17 -2.39 12.17
C PHE A 202 -20.22 -1.71 11.26
N LEU A 203 -20.13 -1.92 9.94
CA LEU A 203 -21.03 -1.36 8.95
C LEU A 203 -22.36 -2.14 8.83
N GLU A 204 -22.33 -3.46 8.89
CA GLU A 204 -23.52 -4.31 8.85
C GLU A 204 -24.44 -4.06 10.05
N ASN A 205 -23.86 -3.84 11.24
CA ASN A 205 -24.61 -3.43 12.44
C ASN A 205 -25.36 -2.10 12.25
N ARG A 206 -24.96 -1.29 11.27
CA ARG A 206 -25.59 -0.02 10.87
C ARG A 206 -26.45 -0.14 9.61
N LYS A 207 -26.81 -1.38 9.23
CA LYS A 207 -27.63 -1.69 8.06
C LYS A 207 -27.03 -1.16 6.74
N LYS A 208 -25.71 -1.13 6.63
CA LYS A 208 -24.99 -0.81 5.38
C LYS A 208 -24.73 -2.10 4.60
N GLU A 209 -24.70 -2.00 3.27
CA GLU A 209 -24.36 -3.08 2.36
C GLU A 209 -22.85 -3.11 2.16
N VAL A 210 -22.19 -4.23 2.46
CA VAL A 210 -20.72 -4.32 2.47
C VAL A 210 -20.24 -5.50 1.63
N VAL A 211 -19.26 -5.26 0.77
CA VAL A 211 -18.54 -6.30 0.03
C VAL A 211 -17.08 -6.30 0.45
N LEU A 212 -16.55 -7.47 0.82
CA LEU A 212 -15.12 -7.67 1.05
C LEU A 212 -14.45 -8.13 -0.23
N ILE A 213 -13.33 -7.50 -0.60
CA ILE A 213 -12.62 -7.81 -1.84
C ILE A 213 -11.13 -7.91 -1.54
N TYR A 214 -10.54 -9.07 -1.83
CA TYR A 214 -9.10 -9.25 -1.80
C TYR A 214 -8.49 -8.84 -3.15
N LEU A 215 -7.63 -7.82 -3.15
CA LEU A 215 -6.88 -7.39 -4.34
C LEU A 215 -5.42 -7.12 -3.96
N LYS A 216 -4.49 -8.00 -4.36
CA LYS A 216 -3.05 -7.84 -4.08
C LYS A 216 -2.49 -6.46 -4.51
N GLU A 217 -2.97 -5.97 -5.64
CA GLU A 217 -2.62 -4.67 -6.19
C GLU A 217 -3.89 -3.87 -6.45
N VAL A 218 -3.94 -2.67 -5.89
CA VAL A 218 -5.03 -1.72 -6.05
C VAL A 218 -4.59 -0.68 -7.07
N SER A 219 -5.45 -0.47 -8.07
CA SER A 219 -5.29 0.56 -9.09
C SER A 219 -6.65 1.23 -9.33
N LEU A 220 -6.65 2.46 -9.82
CA LEU A 220 -7.88 3.18 -10.12
C LEU A 220 -8.79 2.37 -11.07
N GLU A 221 -8.21 1.76 -12.09
CA GLU A 221 -8.92 0.97 -13.10
C GLU A 221 -9.64 -0.24 -12.50
N ARG A 222 -9.02 -0.89 -11.50
CA ARG A 222 -9.65 -2.00 -10.77
C ARG A 222 -10.75 -1.51 -9.83
N LEU A 223 -10.55 -0.35 -9.21
CA LEU A 223 -11.53 0.23 -8.28
C LEU A 223 -12.79 0.72 -8.99
N ILE A 224 -12.67 1.39 -10.14
CA ILE A 224 -13.83 1.92 -10.90
C ILE A 224 -14.70 0.82 -11.52
N ALA A 225 -14.20 -0.41 -11.63
CA ALA A 225 -14.97 -1.54 -12.13
C ALA A 225 -16.18 -1.89 -11.24
N PHE A 226 -16.19 -1.39 -10.00
CA PHE A 226 -17.25 -1.64 -9.02
C PHE A 226 -18.25 -0.48 -8.94
N GLU A 227 -18.96 -0.20 -10.04
CA GLU A 227 -19.92 0.93 -10.16
C GLU A 227 -21.06 0.90 -9.13
N TYR A 228 -21.37 -0.26 -8.56
CA TYR A 228 -22.40 -0.39 -7.53
C TYR A 228 -21.99 0.21 -6.17
N LEU A 229 -20.69 0.41 -5.92
CA LEU A 229 -20.18 0.93 -4.66
C LEU A 229 -20.28 2.46 -4.58
N GLU A 230 -20.62 2.97 -3.40
CA GLU A 230 -20.68 4.41 -3.12
C GLU A 230 -19.43 4.90 -2.39
N ILE A 231 -18.77 4.02 -1.63
CA ILE A 231 -17.50 4.27 -0.94
C ILE A 231 -16.59 3.04 -1.07
N ILE A 232 -15.30 3.31 -1.25
CA ILE A 232 -14.24 2.31 -1.28
C ILE A 232 -13.35 2.53 -0.07
N VAL A 233 -13.21 1.52 0.77
CA VAL A 233 -12.30 1.50 1.92
C VAL A 233 -11.10 0.64 1.52
N VAL A 234 -9.88 1.17 1.59
CA VAL A 234 -8.67 0.40 1.24
C VAL A 234 -7.82 0.15 2.47
N ILE A 235 -7.50 -1.12 2.72
CA ILE A 235 -6.59 -1.58 3.76
C ILE A 235 -5.33 -2.12 3.08
N ASP A 236 -4.25 -1.35 3.15
CA ASP A 236 -2.97 -1.70 2.53
C ASP A 236 -1.80 -1.25 3.41
N CYS A 237 -0.57 -1.59 3.05
CA CYS A 237 0.60 -1.01 3.68
C CYS A 237 0.53 0.54 3.65
N PRO A 238 0.73 1.25 4.77
CA PRO A 238 0.65 2.72 4.86
C PRO A 238 1.54 3.52 3.90
N PHE A 239 2.58 2.90 3.32
CA PHE A 239 3.38 3.51 2.27
C PHE A 239 2.64 3.63 0.93
N PHE A 240 1.60 2.81 0.70
CA PHE A 240 0.78 2.81 -0.49
C PHE A 240 -0.48 3.62 -0.21
N ILE A 241 -0.33 4.92 -0.39
CA ILE A 241 -1.40 5.88 -0.17
C ILE A 241 -2.20 6.06 -1.47
N TYR A 242 -3.51 5.86 -1.39
CA TYR A 242 -4.42 5.89 -2.54
C TYR A 242 -5.31 7.14 -2.60
N PHE A 243 -4.95 8.18 -1.84
CA PHE A 243 -5.77 9.39 -1.69
C PHE A 243 -5.82 10.27 -2.94
N ASP A 244 -4.84 10.16 -3.83
CA ASP A 244 -4.74 10.96 -5.05
C ASP A 244 -5.55 10.39 -6.22
N TYR A 245 -6.25 9.27 -6.02
CA TYR A 245 -7.17 8.76 -7.03
C TYR A 245 -8.33 9.73 -7.21
N ASN A 246 -8.30 10.47 -8.32
CA ASN A 246 -9.42 11.27 -8.80
C ASN A 246 -10.53 10.36 -9.34
N SER A 247 -11.13 9.60 -8.43
CA SER A 247 -12.22 8.66 -8.69
C SER A 247 -13.56 9.33 -8.41
N HIS A 248 -14.57 8.94 -9.18
CA HIS A 248 -15.96 9.32 -8.90
C HIS A 248 -16.48 8.69 -7.60
N ILE A 249 -15.91 7.54 -7.20
CA ILE A 249 -16.16 6.87 -5.92
C ILE A 249 -15.05 7.27 -4.93
N PRO A 250 -15.39 7.89 -3.78
CA PRO A 250 -14.41 8.23 -2.77
C PRO A 250 -13.65 7.01 -2.26
N VAL A 251 -12.32 7.11 -2.27
CA VAL A 251 -11.40 6.12 -1.68
C VAL A 251 -10.96 6.62 -0.31
N ILE A 252 -11.24 5.84 0.72
CA ILE A 252 -11.01 6.18 2.13
C ILE A 252 -10.23 5.11 2.87
N THR A 253 -9.71 5.46 4.03
CA THR A 253 -9.05 4.56 4.96
C THR A 253 -10.02 3.95 5.98
N PRO A 254 -9.62 2.86 6.67
CA PRO A 254 -10.27 2.39 7.88
C PRO A 254 -10.52 3.48 8.93
N PHE A 255 -9.54 4.33 9.20
CA PHE A 255 -9.66 5.40 10.17
C PHE A 255 -10.76 6.39 9.78
N GLU A 256 -10.75 6.87 8.54
CA GLU A 256 -11.74 7.83 8.06
C GLU A 256 -13.15 7.28 8.09
N LEU A 257 -13.30 5.99 7.78
CA LEU A 257 -14.57 5.32 7.93
C LEU A 257 -15.06 5.39 9.36
N VAL A 258 -14.28 4.93 10.34
CA VAL A 258 -14.70 4.87 11.74
C VAL A 258 -14.85 6.26 12.34
N GLN A 259 -13.88 7.14 12.07
CA GLN A 259 -13.85 8.53 12.52
C GLN A 259 -15.04 9.31 12.00
N SER A 260 -15.54 8.99 10.79
CA SER A 260 -16.77 9.61 10.31
C SER A 260 -17.89 9.39 11.32
N PHE A 261 -18.07 8.20 11.92
CA PHE A 261 -19.15 7.91 12.88
C PHE A 261 -18.86 8.31 14.33
N LYS A 262 -17.77 9.02 14.64
CA LYS A 262 -17.51 9.52 15.99
C LYS A 262 -18.12 10.91 16.21
N LYS A 263 -18.35 11.23 17.49
CA LYS A 263 -18.87 12.53 17.94
C LYS A 263 -17.89 13.68 17.65
N GLU A 264 -16.62 13.43 17.93
CA GLU A 264 -15.56 14.44 17.86
C GLU A 264 -14.30 13.84 17.23
N TRP A 265 -13.50 14.71 16.63
CA TRP A 265 -12.20 14.36 16.09
C TRP A 265 -11.09 14.97 16.95
N GLU A 266 -10.17 14.12 17.41
CA GLU A 266 -9.12 14.48 18.37
C GLU A 266 -7.85 15.02 17.69
N GLY A 267 -7.86 15.15 16.35
CA GLY A 267 -6.77 15.73 15.56
C GLY A 267 -5.67 14.74 15.16
N ASP A 268 -5.83 13.47 15.51
CA ASP A 268 -5.03 12.35 15.05
C ASP A 268 -5.51 11.89 13.66
N PHE A 269 -4.63 11.36 12.83
CA PHE A 269 -5.05 10.66 11.62
C PHE A 269 -4.10 9.49 11.48
N GLU A 270 -4.62 8.28 11.39
CA GLU A 270 -3.85 7.04 11.25
C GLU A 270 -4.37 6.24 10.06
N ILE A 271 -3.54 5.70 9.16
CA ILE A 271 -4.08 5.11 7.92
C ILE A 271 -4.88 3.82 8.20
N ASN A 272 -4.36 2.88 8.98
CA ASN A 272 -4.99 1.56 9.17
C ASN A 272 -5.45 1.27 10.60
N GLU A 273 -5.41 2.27 11.46
CA GLU A 273 -5.71 2.13 12.88
C GLU A 273 -7.02 2.82 13.17
N PHE A 274 -7.83 2.18 13.99
CA PHE A 274 -9.16 2.66 14.32
C PHE A 274 -9.62 2.05 15.63
N ASN A 275 -10.48 2.80 16.31
CA ASN A 275 -11.13 2.39 17.54
C ASN A 275 -12.62 2.74 17.47
N PHE A 276 -13.46 1.81 17.93
CA PHE A 276 -14.91 1.93 17.96
C PHE A 276 -15.44 2.64 19.22
N ASP A 277 -14.57 3.27 20.01
CA ASP A 277 -14.98 4.10 21.14
C ASP A 277 -15.59 5.44 20.67
N ASN A 278 -16.44 6.03 21.52
CA ASN A 278 -17.06 7.36 21.33
C ASN A 278 -17.87 7.53 20.02
N LEU A 279 -18.49 6.44 19.55
CA LEU A 279 -19.36 6.47 18.39
C LEU A 279 -20.64 7.27 18.66
N ASP A 280 -21.13 7.94 17.63
CA ASP A 280 -22.47 8.52 17.62
C ASP A 280 -23.51 7.41 17.86
N GLU A 281 -24.45 7.66 18.76
CA GLU A 281 -25.65 6.85 18.88
C GLU A 281 -26.50 7.09 17.63
N GLU A 282 -26.29 6.31 16.59
CA GLU A 282 -27.25 6.28 15.49
C GLU A 282 -28.57 5.77 16.06
N ILE A 283 -29.60 6.62 16.03
CA ILE A 283 -30.98 6.18 16.16
C ILE A 283 -31.24 5.31 14.94
N ILE A 284 -30.99 4.00 15.09
CA ILE A 284 -31.42 3.00 14.13
C ILE A 284 -32.95 3.00 14.23
N GLU A 285 -33.61 3.91 13.52
CA GLU A 285 -35.04 3.80 13.31
C GLU A 285 -35.26 2.41 12.69
N LYS A 286 -35.94 1.55 13.45
CA LYS A 286 -36.49 0.30 12.94
C LYS A 286 -37.59 0.70 11.95
N ASN A 287 -37.21 1.10 10.75
CA ASN A 287 -38.15 1.12 9.64
C ASN A 287 -38.52 -0.34 9.35
N GLU A 288 -39.70 -0.73 9.84
CA GLU A 288 -40.37 -2.00 9.53
C GLU A 288 -40.92 -2.05 8.09
N GLU A 289 -40.63 -1.06 7.25
CA GLU A 289 -41.01 -1.10 5.84
C GLU A 289 -39.92 -1.77 5.00
N THR A 290 -40.08 -3.10 4.89
CA THR A 290 -39.54 -3.94 3.83
C THR A 290 -39.97 -3.40 2.45
N ARG A 291 -39.23 -2.43 1.91
CA ARG A 291 -39.20 -2.23 0.47
C ARG A 291 -38.18 -3.18 -0.11
N LEU A 292 -38.68 -4.33 -0.55
CA LEU A 292 -38.04 -5.18 -1.55
C LEU A 292 -37.52 -4.27 -2.68
N VAL A 293 -36.22 -4.00 -2.68
CA VAL A 293 -35.53 -3.53 -3.87
C VAL A 293 -35.51 -4.75 -4.79
N LEU A 294 -36.38 -4.73 -5.80
CA LEU A 294 -36.29 -5.70 -6.88
C LEU A 294 -34.88 -5.58 -7.46
N PRO A 295 -34.11 -6.69 -7.55
CA PRO A 295 -32.83 -6.64 -8.22
C PRO A 295 -33.07 -6.14 -9.64
N VAL A 296 -32.32 -5.10 -10.03
CA VAL A 296 -32.15 -4.75 -11.44
C VAL A 296 -31.72 -6.05 -12.11
N LYS A 297 -32.56 -6.57 -13.02
CA LYS A 297 -32.22 -7.75 -13.82
C LYS A 297 -30.97 -7.42 -14.62
N TYR A 298 -29.82 -7.79 -14.06
CA TYR A 298 -28.60 -7.94 -14.82
C TYR A 298 -28.86 -9.03 -15.86
N ASN A 299 -28.66 -8.73 -17.14
CA ASN A 299 -28.56 -9.76 -18.17
C ASN A 299 -27.18 -10.43 -18.05
N SER A 300 -26.90 -11.05 -16.90
CA SER A 300 -25.82 -12.00 -16.77
C SER A 300 -26.36 -13.40 -17.00
N VAL A 301 -25.57 -14.22 -17.69
CA VAL A 301 -25.85 -15.65 -17.78
C VAL A 301 -25.56 -16.23 -16.40
N GLU A 302 -26.60 -16.69 -15.69
CA GLU A 302 -26.44 -17.35 -14.40
C GLU A 302 -25.74 -18.71 -14.60
N TYR A 303 -24.53 -18.84 -14.09
CA TYR A 303 -23.85 -20.13 -13.96
C TYR A 303 -23.87 -20.55 -12.48
N PHE A 304 -24.21 -21.81 -12.20
CA PHE A 304 -24.03 -22.40 -10.88
C PHE A 304 -22.74 -23.22 -10.82
N ARG A 305 -22.03 -23.12 -9.69
CA ARG A 305 -20.92 -24.00 -9.31
C ARG A 305 -21.52 -25.22 -8.61
N GLU A 306 -21.17 -26.43 -9.03
CA GLU A 306 -21.50 -27.65 -8.28
C GLU A 306 -20.63 -27.70 -7.01
N GLY A 307 -21.15 -27.26 -5.86
CA GLY A 307 -20.46 -27.33 -4.56
C GLY A 307 -20.79 -26.18 -3.59
N MET A 308 -20.44 -26.34 -2.31
CA MET A 308 -20.56 -25.29 -1.29
C MET A 308 -19.75 -24.03 -1.66
N TYR A 309 -20.17 -22.87 -1.15
CA TYR A 309 -19.43 -21.62 -1.26
C TYR A 309 -18.01 -21.81 -0.74
N ASP A 310 -17.05 -21.61 -1.63
CA ASP A 310 -15.63 -21.69 -1.36
C ASP A 310 -15.19 -20.31 -0.86
N GLU A 311 -15.08 -20.17 0.45
CA GLU A 311 -14.66 -18.92 1.11
C GLU A 311 -13.14 -18.80 1.26
N ASP A 312 -12.40 -19.79 0.74
CA ASP A 312 -10.94 -19.81 0.82
C ASP A 312 -10.31 -18.87 -0.21
N ILE A 313 -9.20 -18.25 0.17
CA ILE A 313 -8.41 -17.40 -0.72
C ILE A 313 -7.42 -18.30 -1.47
N HIS A 314 -7.59 -18.39 -2.78
CA HIS A 314 -6.78 -19.23 -3.65
C HIS A 314 -5.72 -18.43 -4.39
N ASN A 315 -4.53 -19.01 -4.56
CA ASN A 315 -3.46 -18.40 -5.34
C ASN A 315 -3.55 -18.78 -6.83
N GLY A 316 -3.67 -17.79 -7.70
CA GLY A 316 -3.69 -17.99 -9.17
C GLY A 316 -4.97 -18.67 -9.66
N ILE A 317 -4.84 -19.69 -10.52
CA ILE A 317 -5.98 -20.35 -11.19
C ILE A 317 -6.67 -21.38 -10.26
N THR A 318 -6.10 -21.69 -9.10
CA THR A 318 -6.57 -22.75 -8.20
C THR A 318 -7.99 -22.52 -7.64
N GLY A 319 -8.47 -21.28 -7.61
CA GLY A 319 -9.85 -20.94 -7.23
C GLY A 319 -10.83 -20.85 -8.41
N THR A 320 -10.37 -21.10 -9.64
CA THR A 320 -11.21 -21.00 -10.85
C THR A 320 -12.06 -22.26 -10.96
N PRO A 321 -13.40 -22.15 -11.04
CA PRO A 321 -14.28 -23.30 -11.23
C PRO A 321 -13.86 -24.10 -12.47
N SER A 322 -13.65 -25.41 -12.30
CA SER A 322 -13.26 -26.31 -13.39
C SER A 322 -14.39 -26.51 -14.41
N ASN A 323 -15.64 -26.25 -14.02
CA ASN A 323 -16.82 -26.33 -14.87
C ASN A 323 -17.84 -25.25 -14.49
N TYR A 324 -18.47 -24.67 -15.51
CA TYR A 324 -19.63 -23.80 -15.37
C TYR A 324 -20.83 -24.47 -16.03
N LYS A 325 -21.92 -24.70 -15.29
CA LYS A 325 -23.19 -25.16 -15.87
C LYS A 325 -24.15 -23.98 -15.94
N MET A 326 -24.70 -23.74 -17.13
CA MET A 326 -25.79 -22.79 -17.32
C MET A 326 -26.97 -23.26 -16.48
N LYS A 327 -27.57 -22.34 -15.74
CA LYS A 327 -28.80 -22.61 -15.00
C LYS A 327 -29.95 -22.64 -16.01
N GLU A 328 -30.60 -23.81 -16.16
CA GLU A 328 -31.78 -23.97 -17.03
C GLU A 328 -33.01 -23.21 -16.52
#